data_AF-A0A379FID4-F1
#
_entry.id   AF-A0A379FID4-F1
#
_cell.length_a   1.000
_cell.length_b   1.000
_cell.length_c   1.000
_cell.angle_alpha   90.00
_cell.angle_beta   90.00
_cell.angle_gamma   90.00
#
_symmetry.space_group_name_H-M   'P 1'
#
loop_
_entity.id
_entity.type
_entity.pdbx_description
1 polymer ?
#
loop_
_entity_poly.entity_id
_entity_poly.type
_entity_poly.pdbx_seq_one_letter_code
_entity_poly.pdbx_strand_id
1 'polypeptide(L)'
;MVTIPEATDGVNADELKDGVQTEVTVPGGSAAGDTLTLTITKPDGSTDTVEHTLTADEVTAGKADVTIPADKVTADGNYSVTAEITDPAVIPVVRVNLLTLWLIRKFRAIQTVMVWWIQHR
;
A
#
# COMPACT_ATOMS: atom_id res chain seq x y z
N MET A 1 -6.77 -6.80 -7.54
CA MET A 1 -5.73 -7.19 -6.57
C MET A 1 -4.91 -5.95 -6.26
N VAL A 2 -4.36 -5.80 -5.06
CA VAL A 2 -3.35 -4.76 -4.79
C VAL A 2 -1.97 -5.39 -4.92
N THR A 3 -0.95 -4.66 -5.30
CA THR A 3 0.45 -5.07 -5.27
C THR A 3 1.27 -3.90 -4.75
N ILE A 4 2.36 -4.20 -4.05
CA ILE A 4 3.31 -3.21 -3.55
C ILE A 4 4.67 -3.69 -4.05
N PRO A 5 5.12 -3.28 -5.26
CA PRO A 5 6.32 -3.85 -5.88
C PRO A 5 7.58 -3.73 -5.01
N GLU A 6 7.65 -2.66 -4.22
CA GLU A 6 8.76 -2.33 -3.29
C GLU A 6 8.77 -3.21 -2.03
N ALA A 7 7.72 -4.00 -1.78
CA ALA A 7 7.52 -4.77 -0.55
C ALA A 7 8.27 -6.10 -0.48
N THR A 8 8.91 -6.54 -1.56
CA THR A 8 9.42 -7.92 -1.69
C THR A 8 10.40 -8.30 -0.58
N ASP A 9 11.15 -7.31 -0.06
CA ASP A 9 12.06 -7.44 1.10
C ASP A 9 11.74 -6.42 2.23
N GLY A 10 10.51 -5.87 2.22
CA GLY A 10 10.11 -4.73 3.04
C GLY A 10 10.60 -3.39 2.52
N VAL A 11 9.95 -2.30 2.94
CA VAL A 11 10.30 -0.92 2.50
C VAL A 11 11.37 -0.34 3.41
N ASN A 12 12.44 0.19 2.81
CA ASN A 12 13.56 0.83 3.50
C ASN A 12 13.39 2.35 3.62
N ALA A 13 14.27 3.00 4.38
CA ALA A 13 14.16 4.44 4.68
C ALA A 13 14.41 5.36 3.46
N ASP A 14 15.12 4.89 2.44
CA ASP A 14 15.32 5.64 1.20
C ASP A 14 14.10 5.51 0.27
N GLU A 15 13.51 4.31 0.18
CA GLU A 15 12.25 4.05 -0.54
C GLU A 15 11.09 4.86 0.05
N LEU A 16 11.03 4.95 1.38
CA LEU A 16 9.98 5.68 2.09
C LEU A 16 9.99 7.21 1.82
N LYS A 17 11.08 7.80 1.30
CA LYS A 17 11.17 9.26 1.09
C LYS A 17 10.15 9.78 0.10
N ASP A 18 9.85 8.97 -0.91
CA ASP A 18 8.92 9.31 -1.99
C ASP A 18 7.53 8.68 -1.76
N GLY A 19 7.33 8.07 -0.58
CA GLY A 19 6.15 7.28 -0.24
C GLY A 19 6.29 5.80 -0.59
N VAL A 20 5.23 5.02 -0.40
CA VAL A 20 5.18 3.60 -0.79
C VAL A 20 4.36 3.47 -2.06
N GLN A 21 4.94 2.92 -3.12
CA GLN A 21 4.24 2.73 -4.39
C GLN A 21 3.31 1.51 -4.33
N THR A 22 2.06 1.70 -4.73
CA THR A 22 1.08 0.62 -4.84
C THR A 22 0.49 0.59 -6.25
N GLU A 23 0.25 -0.62 -6.76
CA GLU A 23 -0.51 -0.84 -7.98
C GLU A 23 -1.81 -1.56 -7.61
N VAL A 24 -2.94 -1.02 -8.04
CA VAL A 24 -4.27 -1.56 -7.78
C VAL A 24 -4.87 -2.02 -9.10
N THR A 25 -5.25 -3.29 -9.19
CA THR A 25 -6.07 -3.78 -10.31
C THR A 25 -7.46 -3.18 -10.22
N VAL A 26 -7.84 -2.47 -11.27
CA VAL A 26 -9.18 -1.90 -11.44
C VAL A 26 -10.08 -2.99 -12.05
N PRO A 27 -11.18 -3.38 -11.38
CA PRO A 27 -12.10 -4.40 -11.86
C PRO A 27 -12.93 -3.89 -13.05
N GLY A 28 -13.32 -4.80 -13.94
CA GLY A 28 -14.24 -4.47 -15.02
C GLY A 28 -15.58 -3.98 -14.48
N GLY A 29 -16.07 -2.86 -15.02
CA GLY A 29 -17.29 -2.18 -14.55
C GLY A 29 -17.02 -0.88 -13.79
N SER A 30 -15.77 -0.62 -13.39
CA SER A 30 -15.37 0.71 -12.91
C SER A 30 -15.37 1.75 -14.04
N ALA A 31 -15.56 3.01 -13.67
CA ALA A 31 -15.59 4.15 -14.57
C ALA A 31 -14.63 5.26 -14.13
N ALA A 32 -14.27 6.13 -15.07
CA ALA A 32 -13.56 7.35 -14.72
C ALA A 32 -14.44 8.21 -13.81
N GLY A 33 -13.87 8.70 -12.71
CA GLY A 33 -14.61 9.41 -11.67
C GLY A 33 -15.00 8.54 -10.47
N ASP A 34 -14.84 7.21 -10.54
CA ASP A 34 -14.93 6.35 -9.34
C ASP A 34 -13.82 6.69 -8.35
N THR A 35 -14.08 6.50 -7.06
CA THR A 35 -13.11 6.74 -5.99
C THR A 35 -12.49 5.42 -5.53
N LEU A 36 -11.17 5.29 -5.70
CA LEU A 36 -10.34 4.28 -5.08
C LEU A 36 -9.88 4.77 -3.69
N THR A 37 -10.28 4.06 -2.64
CA THR A 37 -9.86 4.32 -1.27
C THR A 37 -8.90 3.22 -0.81
N LEU A 38 -7.67 3.59 -0.50
CA LEU A 38 -6.74 2.75 0.24
C LEU A 38 -6.94 2.96 1.74
N THR A 39 -7.13 1.89 2.49
CA THR A 39 -7.10 1.91 3.96
C THR A 39 -5.82 1.25 4.44
N ILE A 40 -5.04 2.01 5.20
CA ILE A 40 -3.76 1.61 5.78
C ILE A 40 -3.97 1.33 7.26
N THR A 41 -3.89 0.06 7.67
CA THR A 41 -3.87 -0.32 9.08
C THR A 41 -2.44 -0.35 9.58
N LYS A 42 -2.16 0.45 10.60
CA LYS A 42 -0.86 0.59 11.25
C LYS A 42 -0.57 -0.53 12.24
N PRO A 43 0.68 -0.69 12.72
CA PRO A 43 1.03 -1.67 13.74
C PRO A 43 0.27 -1.53 15.06
N ASP A 44 -0.14 -0.30 15.41
CA ASP A 44 -0.95 -0.01 16.61
C ASP A 44 -2.45 -0.27 16.42
N GLY A 45 -2.86 -0.71 15.22
CA GLY A 45 -4.25 -0.97 14.84
C GLY A 45 -5.04 0.26 14.40
N SER A 46 -4.46 1.46 14.47
CA SER A 46 -5.09 2.66 13.90
C SER A 46 -5.11 2.62 12.38
N THR A 47 -6.04 3.36 11.77
CA THR A 47 -6.20 3.40 10.32
C THR A 47 -5.99 4.80 9.77
N ASP A 48 -5.46 4.86 8.55
CA ASP A 48 -5.40 6.04 7.71
C ASP A 48 -5.96 5.71 6.33
N THR A 49 -6.39 6.74 5.59
CA THR A 49 -6.87 6.58 4.21
C THR A 49 -6.09 7.42 3.21
N VAL A 50 -6.01 6.90 1.98
CA VAL A 50 -5.54 7.62 0.79
C VAL A 50 -6.61 7.43 -0.28
N GLU A 51 -7.12 8.52 -0.82
CA GLU A 51 -8.14 8.50 -1.88
C GLU A 51 -7.52 8.89 -3.21
N HIS A 52 -7.95 8.20 -4.26
CA HIS A 52 -7.56 8.44 -5.64
C HIS A 52 -8.79 8.37 -6.54
N THR A 53 -8.99 9.36 -7.39
CA THR A 53 -10.07 9.34 -8.39
C THR A 53 -9.57 8.66 -9.65
N LEU A 54 -10.24 7.59 -10.07
CA LEU A 54 -9.87 6.85 -11.26
C LEU A 54 -9.99 7.72 -12.51
N THR A 55 -8.94 7.70 -13.31
CA THR A 55 -8.91 8.31 -14.64
C THR A 55 -9.42 7.33 -15.72
N ALA A 56 -9.78 7.86 -16.88
CA ALA A 56 -10.21 7.02 -18.01
C ALA A 56 -9.09 6.09 -18.50
N ASP A 57 -7.84 6.54 -18.42
CA ASP A 57 -6.68 5.75 -18.83
C ASP A 57 -6.44 4.57 -17.89
N GLU A 58 -6.56 4.77 -16.57
CA GLU A 58 -6.43 3.71 -15.57
C GLU A 58 -7.53 2.66 -15.67
N VAL A 59 -8.78 3.10 -15.92
CA VAL A 59 -9.91 2.19 -16.16
C VAL A 59 -9.67 1.37 -17.43
N THR A 60 -9.15 1.99 -18.49
CA THR A 60 -8.81 1.32 -19.75
C THR A 60 -7.65 0.34 -19.58
N ALA A 61 -6.63 0.72 -18.80
CA ALA A 61 -5.49 -0.13 -18.46
C ALA A 61 -5.84 -1.25 -17.47
N GLY A 62 -6.96 -1.12 -16.75
CA GLY A 62 -7.37 -2.02 -15.67
C GLY A 62 -6.46 -1.93 -14.44
N LYS A 63 -5.73 -0.82 -14.28
CA LYS A 63 -4.69 -0.61 -13.26
C LYS A 63 -4.62 0.86 -12.86
N ALA A 64 -4.41 1.11 -11.57
CA ALA A 64 -4.17 2.44 -11.01
C ALA A 64 -2.95 2.39 -10.09
N ASP A 65 -2.04 3.34 -10.29
CA ASP A 65 -0.84 3.49 -9.46
C ASP A 65 -1.12 4.56 -8.40
N VAL A 66 -1.04 4.18 -7.12
CA VAL A 66 -1.33 5.07 -5.99
C VAL A 66 -0.15 5.07 -5.03
N THR A 67 0.34 6.25 -4.68
CA THR A 67 1.41 6.42 -3.71
C THR A 67 0.83 6.65 -2.32
N ILE A 68 1.20 5.79 -1.36
CA ILE A 68 0.91 6.05 0.06
C ILE A 68 1.95 7.08 0.57
N PRO A 69 1.52 8.25 1.06
CA PRO A 69 2.45 9.26 1.55
C PRO A 69 3.30 8.78 2.72
N ALA A 70 4.56 9.24 2.77
CA ALA A 70 5.54 8.84 3.79
C ALA A 70 5.09 9.15 5.23
N ASP A 71 4.31 10.24 5.43
CA ASP A 71 3.80 10.65 6.72
C ASP A 71 2.66 9.74 7.25
N LYS A 72 2.08 8.90 6.40
CA LYS A 72 1.14 7.83 6.81
C LYS A 72 1.87 6.59 7.33
N VAL A 73 3.17 6.50 7.10
CA VAL A 73 4.00 5.32 7.35
C VAL A 73 5.21 5.73 8.20
N THR A 74 4.94 6.05 9.48
CA THR A 74 5.91 6.69 10.38
C THR A 74 6.44 5.79 11.49
N ALA A 75 5.93 4.57 11.62
CA ALA A 75 6.35 3.60 12.63
C ALA A 75 6.96 2.37 11.98
N ASP A 76 7.80 1.66 12.72
CA ASP A 76 8.30 0.36 12.31
C ASP A 76 7.28 -0.73 12.65
N GLY A 77 7.13 -1.72 11.78
CA GLY A 77 6.28 -2.88 12.03
C GLY A 77 5.39 -3.27 10.87
N ASN A 78 4.37 -4.06 11.19
CA ASN A 78 3.41 -4.60 10.23
C ASN A 78 2.35 -3.58 9.86
N TYR A 79 2.21 -3.35 8.57
CA TYR A 79 1.12 -2.60 7.97
C TYR A 79 0.23 -3.52 7.14
N SER A 80 -1.03 -3.17 7.01
CA SER A 80 -1.95 -3.85 6.09
C SER A 80 -2.62 -2.80 5.21
N VAL A 81 -2.76 -3.09 3.92
CA VAL A 81 -3.40 -2.19 2.96
C VAL A 81 -4.56 -2.91 2.30
N THR A 82 -5.73 -2.28 2.32
CA THR A 82 -6.92 -2.70 1.57
C THR A 82 -7.33 -1.62 0.58
N ALA A 83 -7.82 -2.02 -0.59
CA ALA A 83 -8.35 -1.11 -1.60
C ALA A 83 -9.84 -1.36 -1.82
N GLU A 84 -10.62 -0.28 -1.86
CA GLU A 84 -12.03 -0.30 -2.19
C GLU A 84 -12.31 0.72 -3.30
N ILE A 85 -13.06 0.33 -4.33
CA ILE A 85 -13.51 1.26 -5.38
C ILE A 85 -15.01 1.51 -5.19
N THR A 86 -15.38 2.79 -5.14
CA THR A 86 -16.75 3.27 -4.97
C THR A 86 -17.16 4.09 -6.19
N ASP A 87 -18.21 3.66 -6.86
CA ASP A 87 -18.88 4.43 -7.91
C ASP A 87 -19.89 5.40 -7.23
N PRO A 88 -19.82 6.73 -7.46
CA PRO A 88 -20.78 7.68 -6.91
C PRO A 88 -22.14 7.67 -7.63
N ALA A 89 -22.21 7.15 -8.87
CA ALA A 89 -23.40 7.15 -9.72
C ALA A 89 -24.28 5.90 -9.55
N VAL A 90 -23.70 4.79 -9.12
CA VAL A 90 -24.41 3.52 -8.85
C VAL A 90 -23.88 2.97 -7.51
N ILE A 91 -24.70 2.29 -6.70
CA ILE A 91 -24.20 1.67 -5.45
C ILE A 91 -23.74 0.21 -5.71
N PRO A 92 -22.58 -0.07 -6.37
CA PRO A 92 -21.87 -1.31 -6.15
C PRO A 92 -20.50 -1.04 -5.50
N VAL A 93 -20.31 -1.62 -4.31
CA VAL A 93 -18.99 -1.67 -3.65
C VAL A 93 -18.21 -2.82 -4.27
N VAL A 94 -17.13 -2.52 -5.00
CA VAL A 94 -16.19 -3.57 -5.45
C VAL A 94 -15.01 -3.62 -4.50
N ARG A 95 -14.95 -4.69 -3.68
CA ARG A 95 -13.84 -4.93 -2.76
C ARG A 95 -12.69 -5.59 -3.50
N VAL A 96 -11.50 -4.99 -3.43
CA VAL A 96 -10.30 -5.52 -4.07
C VAL A 96 -9.33 -5.99 -2.97
N ASN A 97 -8.75 -7.19 -3.17
CA ASN A 97 -8.13 -8.03 -2.14
C ASN A 97 -7.04 -7.37 -1.25
N LEU A 98 -6.95 -7.84 -0.01
CA LEU A 98 -6.06 -7.43 1.10
C LEU A 98 -4.58 -7.81 0.88
N LEU A 99 -3.64 -6.90 1.14
CA LEU A 99 -2.21 -7.23 1.24
C LEU A 99 -1.61 -6.80 2.58
N THR A 100 -0.73 -7.64 3.11
CA THR A 100 0.03 -7.41 4.34
C THR A 100 1.46 -7.02 3.97
N LEU A 101 1.94 -5.91 4.52
CA LEU A 101 3.28 -5.35 4.29
C LEU A 101 4.08 -5.32 5.59
N TRP A 102 5.34 -5.75 5.54
CA TRP A 102 6.29 -5.57 6.63
C TRP A 102 7.16 -4.34 6.34
N LEU A 103 7.16 -3.35 7.24
CA LEU A 103 7.96 -2.14 7.08
C LEU A 103 9.07 -2.09 8.14
N ILE A 104 10.33 -1.95 7.70
CA ILE A 104 11.51 -1.92 8.58
C ILE A 104 12.34 -0.68 8.23
N ARG A 105 12.37 0.35 9.09
CA ARG A 105 13.37 1.41 9.00
C ARG A 105 14.73 0.82 9.31
N LYS A 106 15.45 0.44 8.26
CA LYS A 106 16.86 0.04 8.34
C LYS A 106 17.69 1.28 8.72
N PHE A 107 17.79 1.56 10.02
CA PHE A 107 18.65 2.62 10.55
C PHE A 107 20.11 2.35 10.12
N ARG A 108 20.71 3.29 9.39
CA ARG A 108 22.14 3.27 9.08
C ARG A 108 22.91 3.86 10.27
N ALA A 109 23.17 3.05 11.28
CA ALA A 109 24.33 3.20 12.16
C ALA A 109 24.59 1.90 12.93
N ILE A 110 25.69 1.22 12.57
CA ILE A 110 26.33 0.13 13.33
C ILE A 110 25.51 -1.18 13.39
N GLN A 111 25.46 -1.89 12.26
CA GLN A 111 25.42 -3.35 12.32
C GLN A 111 26.82 -3.85 12.70
N THR A 112 27.09 -3.90 14.00
CA THR A 112 28.15 -4.74 14.56
C THR A 112 27.46 -5.65 15.56
N VAL A 113 27.37 -6.92 15.18
CA VAL A 113 26.97 -8.08 15.98
C VAL A 113 25.47 -8.20 16.33
N MET A 114 24.61 -8.61 15.38
CA MET A 114 23.46 -9.46 15.74
C MET A 114 22.83 -10.23 14.55
N VAL A 115 23.60 -10.54 13.50
CA VAL A 115 23.10 -11.33 12.34
C VAL A 115 23.37 -12.83 12.50
N TRP A 116 23.99 -13.28 13.59
CA TRP A 116 24.39 -14.69 13.75
C TRP A 116 23.46 -15.58 14.60
N TRP A 117 22.28 -15.14 15.03
CA TRP A 117 21.46 -15.93 15.98
C TRP A 117 19.97 -16.06 15.67
N ILE A 118 19.57 -16.02 14.39
CA ILE A 118 18.15 -16.28 14.02
C ILE A 118 18.01 -17.32 12.89
N GLN A 119 19.08 -17.68 12.16
CA GLN A 119 19.02 -18.69 11.08
C GLN A 119 19.36 -20.14 11.50
N HIS A 120 19.55 -20.42 12.80
CA HIS A 120 19.83 -21.78 13.29
C HIS A 120 18.97 -22.19 14.50
N ARG A 121 17.65 -22.29 14.29
CA ARG A 121 16.83 -23.34 14.94
C ARG A 121 15.70 -23.78 14.02
#